data_AF-A0ABD2ZRA7-F1
#
_entry.id   AF-A0ABD2ZRA7-F1
#
_cell.length_a   1.000
_cell.length_b   1.000
_cell.length_c   1.000
_cell.angle_alpha   90.00
_cell.angle_beta   90.00
_cell.angle_gamma   90.00
#
_symmetry.space_group_name_H-M   'P 1'
#
loop_
_entity.id
_entity.type
_entity.pdbx_description
1 polymer ?
#
loop_
_entity_poly.entity_id
_entity_poly.type
_entity_poly.pdbx_seq_one_letter_code
_entity_poly.pdbx_strand_id
1 'polypeptide(L)'
;MPMELKASFRVSSINRQTTPYSSPICNHQTLNLRFPYHHDLPSNPSFQTCRDCYCKATAKESKSIVIEAAEKGKKMSADYSPDLELSSLMALCPLDGRYWAKVKELAPFMSEYGLIRFRVLVEVKWLLKLSQIPEIHEVPSFSEDAETYLLGLIDGFSWNDAMEIKKIEKVTNHDVKAVEYFLKQRCQSHPEIAKVLEFFHFACTSEDINNLAQALMLKEALTIVILPAMDEVISAISDMAMENAYIPMLSRTHGQPASPTTLGKEMAIFAYRLSGEKQDMSEAKILGKFAGAVGNYNAHIVAYPEINWPQIAEEFVTSLGISFNPYVPQIEPHDYMAKLFHSIIQFNNVLVDFDRDIWGYISLGYFKQITKAGEIGSSTMPHKVNPIDFENSEGNLGVANGGLSHLSNKLPISRWQ
;
A
#
# COMPACT_ATOMS: atom_id res chain seq x y z
N MET A 1 -42.90 21.74 -38.13
CA MET A 1 -42.77 21.27 -39.52
C MET A 1 -41.29 21.18 -39.84
N PRO A 2 -40.81 20.07 -40.43
CA PRO A 2 -39.50 19.52 -40.12
C PRO A 2 -38.58 19.39 -41.36
N MET A 3 -37.30 19.07 -41.12
CA MET A 3 -36.63 18.02 -41.91
C MET A 3 -35.47 17.43 -41.11
N GLU A 4 -35.75 16.27 -40.50
CA GLU A 4 -34.77 15.30 -40.00
C GLU A 4 -34.14 14.54 -41.18
N LEU A 5 -32.86 14.20 -41.08
CA LEU A 5 -32.24 13.14 -41.87
C LEU A 5 -31.85 12.01 -40.90
N LYS A 6 -32.74 11.00 -40.84
CA LYS A 6 -32.51 9.68 -40.26
C LYS A 6 -31.84 8.79 -41.32
N ALA A 7 -30.80 8.06 -40.93
CA ALA A 7 -30.36 6.88 -41.66
C ALA A 7 -30.57 5.65 -40.75
N SER A 8 -31.53 4.82 -41.15
CA SER A 8 -31.86 3.53 -40.56
C SER A 8 -31.29 2.40 -41.41
N PHE A 9 -30.72 1.36 -40.81
CA PHE A 9 -30.62 0.04 -41.43
C PHE A 9 -31.04 -1.07 -40.45
N ARG A 10 -32.04 -1.82 -40.87
CA ARG A 10 -32.63 -3.07 -40.34
C ARG A 10 -33.32 -3.66 -41.59
N VAL A 11 -33.31 -4.93 -41.99
CA VAL A 11 -33.36 -6.25 -41.33
C VAL A 11 -32.98 -7.29 -42.40
N SER A 12 -32.38 -8.44 -42.04
CA SER A 12 -32.94 -9.76 -42.39
C SER A 12 -32.18 -10.91 -41.75
N SER A 13 -32.87 -11.55 -40.82
CA SER A 13 -32.66 -12.88 -40.25
C SER A 13 -32.72 -14.00 -41.30
N ILE A 14 -31.86 -15.02 -41.17
CA ILE A 14 -32.14 -16.37 -41.64
C ILE A 14 -31.84 -17.36 -40.51
N ASN A 15 -32.86 -18.15 -40.20
CA ASN A 15 -32.91 -19.29 -39.29
C ASN A 15 -32.59 -20.59 -40.05
N ARG A 16 -31.94 -21.57 -39.40
CA ARG A 16 -32.08 -23.06 -39.54
C ARG A 16 -31.10 -23.73 -38.55
N GLN A 17 -31.55 -24.22 -37.39
CA GLN A 17 -31.99 -25.61 -37.08
C GLN A 17 -30.94 -26.71 -37.38
N THR A 18 -30.22 -27.20 -36.34
CA THR A 18 -30.35 -28.51 -35.60
C THR A 18 -29.69 -29.73 -36.28
N THR A 19 -28.50 -30.18 -35.82
CA THR A 19 -28.15 -31.40 -35.01
C THR A 19 -27.80 -32.66 -35.85
N PRO A 20 -27.20 -33.78 -35.34
CA PRO A 20 -26.15 -34.00 -34.32
C PRO A 20 -25.07 -35.08 -34.72
N TYR A 21 -24.14 -35.40 -33.79
CA TYR A 21 -23.24 -36.59 -33.68
C TYR A 21 -22.05 -36.79 -34.62
N SER A 22 -20.82 -36.80 -34.06
CA SER A 22 -20.01 -38.04 -33.85
C SER A 22 -18.56 -37.71 -33.47
N SER A 23 -18.13 -38.11 -32.27
CA SER A 23 -16.72 -38.49 -31.99
C SER A 23 -16.54 -39.95 -32.48
N PRO A 24 -15.32 -40.44 -32.81
CA PRO A 24 -14.31 -40.74 -31.78
C PRO A 24 -12.84 -40.62 -32.21
N ILE A 25 -11.94 -40.93 -31.26
CA ILE A 25 -10.55 -41.41 -31.39
C ILE A 25 -9.43 -40.36 -31.28
N CYS A 26 -9.02 -40.17 -30.01
CA CYS A 26 -7.66 -40.28 -29.47
C CYS A 26 -6.48 -40.37 -30.47
N ASN A 27 -5.56 -39.41 -30.41
CA ASN A 27 -4.13 -39.72 -30.53
C ASN A 27 -3.29 -38.64 -29.82
N HIS A 28 -2.69 -39.06 -28.71
CA HIS A 28 -1.53 -38.40 -28.09
C HIS A 28 -0.36 -38.46 -29.07
N GLN A 29 0.19 -37.30 -29.45
CA GLN A 29 1.57 -37.21 -29.94
C GLN A 29 2.30 -36.09 -29.21
N THR A 30 3.01 -36.51 -28.18
CA THR A 30 4.16 -35.82 -27.57
C THR A 30 5.28 -35.74 -28.61
N LEU A 31 5.59 -34.53 -29.08
CA LEU A 31 6.77 -34.26 -29.90
C LEU A 31 8.01 -34.18 -29.00
N ASN A 32 8.62 -35.34 -28.74
CA ASN A 32 10.00 -35.46 -28.27
C ASN A 32 10.93 -35.38 -29.48
N LEU A 33 11.65 -34.28 -29.63
CA LEU A 33 12.76 -34.16 -30.58
C LEU A 33 14.08 -34.43 -29.85
N ARG A 34 14.66 -35.62 -30.08
CA ARG A 34 16.07 -35.94 -29.85
C ARG A 34 16.63 -36.49 -31.16
N PHE A 35 17.74 -35.94 -31.63
CA PHE A 35 18.68 -36.56 -32.60
C PHE A 35 20.04 -35.81 -32.55
N PRO A 36 21.14 -36.38 -33.10
CA PRO A 36 22.29 -36.85 -32.31
C PRO A 36 23.59 -36.04 -32.48
N TYR A 37 24.64 -36.54 -31.82
CA TYR A 37 26.03 -36.08 -31.65
C TYR A 37 26.83 -35.64 -32.90
N HIS A 38 27.83 -34.80 -32.60
CA HIS A 38 29.14 -34.52 -33.23
C HIS A 38 29.22 -33.54 -34.43
N HIS A 39 29.85 -32.38 -34.19
CA HIS A 39 30.97 -31.87 -34.99
C HIS A 39 31.79 -30.80 -34.26
N ASP A 40 33.04 -30.70 -34.69
CA ASP A 40 34.23 -30.10 -34.11
C ASP A 40 34.21 -28.57 -33.99
N LEU A 41 34.82 -28.04 -32.91
CA LEU A 41 35.12 -26.61 -32.74
C LEU A 41 36.62 -26.34 -32.92
N PRO A 42 37.02 -25.35 -33.74
CA PRO A 42 38.42 -25.00 -33.95
C PRO A 42 38.98 -24.15 -32.80
N SER A 43 40.29 -24.32 -32.60
CA SER A 43 41.18 -23.66 -31.65
C SER A 43 41.19 -22.12 -31.74
N ASN A 44 41.09 -21.47 -30.57
CA ASN A 44 41.24 -20.03 -30.37
C ASN A 44 42.69 -19.56 -30.60
N PRO A 45 42.93 -18.38 -31.21
CA PRO A 45 44.27 -17.82 -31.34
C PRO A 45 44.73 -17.11 -30.06
N SER A 46 46.02 -17.25 -29.80
CA SER A 46 46.82 -16.70 -28.70
C SER A 46 46.78 -15.18 -28.58
N PHE A 47 46.50 -14.67 -27.37
CA PHE A 47 46.92 -13.32 -26.95
C PHE A 47 48.20 -13.42 -26.14
N GLN A 48 49.29 -12.85 -26.67
CA GLN A 48 50.57 -12.67 -25.99
C GLN A 48 50.43 -11.69 -24.83
N THR A 49 50.64 -12.14 -23.60
CA THR A 49 50.87 -11.25 -22.45
C THR A 49 52.34 -10.87 -22.41
N CYS A 50 52.64 -9.60 -22.67
CA CYS A 50 53.95 -9.00 -22.43
C CYS A 50 54.21 -9.00 -20.91
N ARG A 51 55.15 -9.85 -20.47
CA ARG A 51 55.78 -9.76 -19.16
C ARG A 51 56.85 -8.68 -19.26
N ASP A 52 56.75 -7.66 -18.41
CA ASP A 52 57.86 -7.02 -17.67
C ASP A 52 57.54 -5.57 -17.33
N CYS A 53 56.95 -5.36 -16.15
CA CYS A 53 57.08 -4.10 -15.41
C CYS A 53 56.86 -4.39 -13.92
N TYR A 54 57.93 -4.81 -13.23
CA TYR A 54 57.93 -4.99 -11.78
C TYR A 54 58.04 -3.63 -11.08
N CYS A 55 56.92 -3.07 -10.60
CA CYS A 55 56.96 -2.08 -9.52
C CYS A 55 57.02 -2.82 -8.18
N LYS A 56 58.19 -2.82 -7.54
CA LYS A 56 58.34 -3.25 -6.14
C LYS A 56 57.65 -2.22 -5.23
N ALA A 57 56.41 -2.49 -4.82
CA ALA A 57 55.84 -1.85 -3.65
C ALA A 57 56.19 -2.71 -2.43
N THR A 58 57.18 -2.27 -1.65
CA THR A 58 57.44 -2.82 -0.32
C THR A 58 56.28 -2.46 0.60
N ALA A 59 55.47 -3.45 0.97
CA ALA A 59 54.49 -3.32 2.04
C ALA A 59 55.25 -3.17 3.37
N LYS A 60 55.39 -1.94 3.86
CA LYS A 60 55.68 -1.70 5.27
C LYS A 60 54.42 -2.06 6.06
N GLU A 61 54.53 -3.07 6.91
CA GLU A 61 53.47 -3.51 7.83
C GLU A 61 52.85 -2.30 8.54
N SER A 62 51.63 -1.96 8.14
CA SER A 62 50.86 -0.84 8.68
C SER A 62 49.82 -1.37 9.67
N LYS A 63 50.27 -2.18 10.64
CA LYS A 63 49.42 -2.59 11.77
C LYS A 63 48.97 -1.37 12.60
N SER A 64 49.76 -0.29 12.65
CA SER A 64 49.42 0.94 13.39
C SER A 64 48.28 1.74 12.75
N ILE A 65 48.19 1.80 11.41
CA ILE A 65 47.18 2.61 10.70
C ILE A 65 45.79 1.96 10.79
N VAL A 66 45.73 0.62 10.74
CA VAL A 66 44.47 -0.12 10.89
C VAL A 66 43.96 -0.05 12.33
N ILE A 67 44.86 -0.05 13.32
CA ILE A 67 44.50 0.14 14.73
C ILE A 67 44.04 1.58 14.99
N GLU A 68 44.71 2.61 14.46
CA GLU A 68 44.27 4.00 14.61
C GLU A 68 42.92 4.27 13.92
N ALA A 69 42.63 3.64 12.78
CA ALA A 69 41.33 3.76 12.11
C ALA A 69 40.22 3.05 12.89
N ALA A 70 40.50 1.88 13.45
CA ALA A 70 39.57 1.15 14.32
C ALA A 70 39.35 1.85 15.68
N GLU A 71 40.39 2.47 16.24
CA GLU A 71 40.32 3.26 17.47
C GLU A 71 39.65 4.62 17.25
N LYS A 72 39.83 5.26 16.08
CA LYS A 72 39.06 6.46 15.69
C LYS A 72 37.58 6.13 15.41
N GLY A 73 37.30 5.00 14.79
CA GLY A 73 35.92 4.48 14.63
C GLY A 73 35.24 4.22 15.97
N LYS A 74 35.98 3.69 16.95
CA LYS A 74 35.50 3.52 18.34
C LYS A 74 35.41 4.82 19.15
N LYS A 75 36.25 5.82 18.88
CA LYS A 75 36.15 7.15 19.53
C LYS A 75 34.98 7.97 18.99
N MET A 76 34.59 7.81 17.73
CA MET A 76 33.36 8.42 17.18
C MET A 76 32.07 7.74 17.68
N SER A 77 32.14 6.50 18.16
CA SER A 77 31.01 5.81 18.79
C SER A 77 30.90 6.06 20.31
N ALA A 78 31.77 6.88 20.91
CA ALA A 78 31.88 7.03 22.36
C ALA A 78 30.94 8.08 22.99
N ASP A 79 30.22 8.85 22.17
CA ASP A 79 29.10 9.71 22.61
C ASP A 79 27.72 9.05 22.44
N TYR A 80 27.68 7.73 22.20
CA TYR A 80 26.42 6.99 22.17
C TYR A 80 25.95 6.75 23.60
N SER A 81 25.04 7.60 24.08
CA SER A 81 24.21 7.31 25.25
C SER A 81 23.57 5.93 25.08
N PRO A 82 23.66 5.00 26.05
CA PRO A 82 23.01 3.69 25.96
C PRO A 82 21.48 3.77 25.90
N ASP A 83 20.90 4.93 26.24
CA ASP A 83 19.50 5.29 25.98
C ASP A 83 19.43 6.17 24.72
N LEU A 84 19.50 5.54 23.55
CA LEU A 84 19.11 6.21 22.29
C LEU A 84 17.59 6.34 22.26
N GLU A 85 17.07 7.53 22.58
CA GLU A 85 15.67 7.83 22.27
C GLU A 85 15.48 8.01 20.76
N LEU A 86 14.38 7.45 20.23
CA LEU A 86 14.03 7.61 18.82
C LEU A 86 13.77 9.10 18.53
N SER A 87 14.57 9.67 17.64
CA SER A 87 14.37 11.02 17.08
C SER A 87 14.42 10.96 15.55
N SER A 88 13.87 11.97 14.88
CA SER A 88 13.85 12.02 13.41
C SER A 88 15.26 12.02 12.79
N LEU A 89 16.29 12.49 13.51
CA LEU A 89 17.68 12.47 13.06
C LEU A 89 18.32 11.08 13.16
N MET A 90 17.80 10.22 14.03
CA MET A 90 18.32 8.87 14.29
C MET A 90 17.43 7.78 13.70
N ALA A 91 16.33 8.16 13.04
CA ALA A 91 15.43 7.24 12.37
C ALA A 91 16.15 6.48 11.25
N LEU A 92 16.02 5.15 11.23
CA LEU A 92 16.58 4.29 10.19
C LEU A 92 15.81 4.45 8.87
N CYS A 93 14.48 4.57 8.96
CA CYS A 93 13.62 4.83 7.82
C CYS A 93 13.55 6.35 7.59
N PRO A 94 13.76 6.84 6.36
CA PRO A 94 13.69 8.26 6.07
C PRO A 94 12.26 8.82 6.19
N LEU A 95 11.23 7.97 6.11
CA LEU A 95 9.82 8.37 6.31
C LEU A 95 9.57 8.86 7.75
N ASP A 96 10.23 8.24 8.73
CA ASP A 96 10.14 8.64 10.15
C ASP A 96 11.19 9.69 10.54
N GLY A 97 12.06 10.06 9.59
CA GLY A 97 13.15 11.00 9.78
C GLY A 97 13.05 12.21 8.86
N ARG A 98 13.91 12.23 7.84
CA ARG A 98 14.04 13.34 6.87
C ARG A 98 12.70 13.77 6.26
N TYR A 99 11.81 12.83 5.98
CA TYR A 99 10.54 13.06 5.29
C TYR A 99 9.33 13.07 6.22
N TRP A 100 9.52 13.01 7.55
CA TRP A 100 8.41 12.96 8.51
C TRP A 100 7.39 14.08 8.30
N ALA A 101 7.85 15.31 8.07
CA ALA A 101 6.97 16.45 7.83
C ALA A 101 6.04 16.29 6.60
N LYS A 102 6.38 15.39 5.67
CA LYS A 102 5.60 15.09 4.45
C LYS A 102 4.63 13.92 4.61
N VAL A 103 4.84 13.05 5.61
CA VAL A 103 4.07 11.79 5.75
C VAL A 103 3.43 11.61 7.13
N LYS A 104 3.67 12.52 8.09
CA LYS A 104 3.14 12.43 9.45
C LYS A 104 1.61 12.27 9.54
N GLU A 105 0.88 12.74 8.52
CA GLU A 105 -0.58 12.61 8.43
C GLU A 105 -1.04 11.17 8.20
N LEU A 106 -0.16 10.30 7.70
CA LEU A 106 -0.42 8.86 7.62
C LEU A 106 -0.28 8.16 8.97
N ALA A 107 0.47 8.73 9.92
CA ALA A 107 0.82 8.06 11.17
C ALA A 107 -0.40 7.67 12.04
N PRO A 108 -1.47 8.48 12.17
CA PRO A 108 -2.68 8.07 12.89
C PRO A 108 -3.36 6.81 12.35
N PHE A 109 -3.05 6.40 11.11
CA PHE A 109 -3.66 5.26 10.42
C PHE A 109 -2.67 4.11 10.20
N MET A 110 -1.48 4.41 9.69
CA MET A 110 -0.51 3.43 9.19
C MET A 110 0.58 3.03 10.19
N SER A 111 0.56 3.58 11.41
CA SER A 111 1.47 3.20 12.48
C SER A 111 0.92 2.06 13.34
N GLU A 112 1.74 1.54 14.26
CA GLU A 112 1.27 0.60 15.29
C GLU A 112 0.18 1.22 16.17
N TYR A 113 0.26 2.53 16.47
CA TYR A 113 -0.81 3.25 17.17
C TYR A 113 -2.13 3.17 16.39
N GLY A 114 -2.08 3.42 15.07
CA GLY A 114 -3.25 3.32 14.19
C GLY A 114 -3.84 1.91 14.19
N LEU A 115 -2.99 0.89 14.06
CA LEU A 115 -3.40 -0.52 14.12
C LEU A 115 -4.10 -0.86 15.43
N ILE A 116 -3.54 -0.46 16.57
CA ILE A 116 -4.15 -0.70 17.88
C ILE A 116 -5.49 0.03 18.00
N ARG A 117 -5.55 1.31 17.59
CA ARG A 117 -6.78 2.11 17.61
C ARG A 117 -7.91 1.44 16.83
N PHE A 118 -7.63 0.96 15.62
CA PHE A 118 -8.66 0.29 14.81
C PHE A 118 -9.03 -1.10 15.34
N ARG A 119 -8.11 -1.82 15.99
CA ARG A 119 -8.44 -3.07 16.70
C ARG A 119 -9.41 -2.82 17.86
N VAL A 120 -9.16 -1.77 18.66
CA VAL A 120 -10.07 -1.33 19.72
C VAL A 120 -11.44 -0.97 19.14
N LEU A 121 -11.49 -0.23 18.04
CA LEU A 121 -12.73 0.12 17.35
C LEU A 121 -13.53 -1.14 16.97
N VAL A 122 -12.89 -2.12 16.33
CA VAL A 122 -13.57 -3.35 15.88
C VAL A 122 -14.09 -4.16 17.07
N GLU A 123 -13.29 -4.36 18.12
CA GLU A 123 -13.70 -5.08 19.33
C GLU A 123 -14.89 -4.44 20.04
N VAL A 124 -14.85 -3.12 20.22
CA VAL A 124 -15.95 -2.38 20.86
C VAL A 124 -17.22 -2.45 20.00
N LYS A 125 -17.09 -2.24 18.69
CA LYS A 125 -18.24 -2.37 17.77
C LYS A 125 -18.80 -3.78 17.74
N TRP A 126 -17.95 -4.81 17.90
CA TRP A 126 -18.42 -6.19 17.98
C TRP A 126 -19.24 -6.44 19.23
N LEU A 127 -18.78 -5.99 20.40
CA LEU A 127 -19.56 -6.11 21.64
C LEU A 127 -20.91 -5.37 21.55
N LEU A 128 -20.93 -4.19 20.93
CA LEU A 128 -22.16 -3.45 20.64
C LEU A 128 -23.09 -4.23 19.69
N LYS A 129 -22.55 -4.92 18.67
CA LYS A 129 -23.35 -5.74 17.77
C LYS A 129 -23.95 -6.94 18.50
N LEU A 130 -23.20 -7.61 19.38
CA LEU A 130 -23.70 -8.74 20.17
C LEU A 130 -24.91 -8.35 21.04
N SER A 131 -24.90 -7.15 21.64
CA SER A 131 -26.03 -6.67 22.47
C SER A 131 -27.31 -6.35 21.70
N GLN A 132 -27.21 -6.29 20.36
CA GLN A 132 -28.33 -6.06 19.44
C GLN A 132 -28.94 -7.37 18.94
N ILE A 133 -28.36 -8.54 19.27
CA ILE A 133 -28.86 -9.84 18.83
C ILE A 133 -29.79 -10.41 19.91
N PRO A 134 -31.11 -10.49 19.68
CA PRO A 134 -32.08 -10.88 20.71
C PRO A 134 -31.83 -12.26 21.34
N GLU A 135 -31.25 -13.17 20.56
CA GLU A 135 -30.94 -14.55 20.97
C GLU A 135 -29.76 -14.63 21.96
N ILE A 136 -28.93 -13.60 22.07
CA ILE A 136 -27.78 -13.56 23.00
C ILE A 136 -28.22 -12.90 24.31
N HIS A 137 -28.93 -13.66 25.14
CA HIS A 137 -29.50 -13.14 26.40
C HIS A 137 -28.45 -12.75 27.44
N GLU A 138 -27.24 -13.32 27.37
CA GLU A 138 -26.13 -12.98 28.24
C GLU A 138 -25.61 -11.56 28.00
N VAL A 139 -25.82 -11.01 26.80
CA VAL A 139 -25.46 -9.63 26.44
C VAL A 139 -26.75 -8.85 26.14
N PRO A 140 -27.45 -8.33 27.15
CA PRO A 140 -28.64 -7.53 26.92
C PRO A 140 -28.28 -6.23 26.19
N SER A 141 -29.26 -5.65 25.49
CA SER A 141 -29.10 -4.35 24.84
C SER A 141 -28.65 -3.29 25.84
N PHE A 142 -27.60 -2.56 25.47
CA PHE A 142 -26.99 -1.58 26.34
C PHE A 142 -27.89 -0.35 26.55
N SER A 143 -27.85 0.21 27.75
CA SER A 143 -28.37 1.56 27.99
C SER A 143 -27.60 2.61 27.19
N GLU A 144 -28.21 3.79 26.99
CA GLU A 144 -27.56 4.93 26.32
C GLU A 144 -26.25 5.34 27.00
N ASP A 145 -26.16 5.22 28.33
CA ASP A 145 -24.95 5.49 29.12
C ASP A 145 -23.83 4.49 28.78
N ALA A 146 -24.15 3.19 28.77
CA ALA A 146 -23.19 2.14 28.42
C ALA A 146 -22.74 2.23 26.95
N GLU A 147 -23.66 2.49 26.03
CA GLU A 147 -23.33 2.70 24.62
C GLU A 147 -22.43 3.93 24.43
N THR A 148 -22.77 5.06 25.06
CA THR A 148 -21.96 6.28 25.03
C THR A 148 -20.57 6.04 25.61
N TYR A 149 -20.48 5.28 26.71
CA TYR A 149 -19.19 4.92 27.31
C TYR A 149 -18.32 4.10 26.34
N LEU A 150 -18.89 3.06 25.72
CA LEU A 150 -18.19 2.20 24.76
C LEU A 150 -17.72 3.01 23.54
N LEU A 151 -18.59 3.83 22.95
CA LEU A 151 -18.22 4.70 21.83
C LEU A 151 -17.15 5.73 22.24
N GLY A 152 -17.19 6.23 23.48
CA GLY A 152 -16.18 7.11 24.05
C GLY A 152 -14.78 6.47 24.13
N LEU A 153 -14.67 5.14 24.24
CA LEU A 153 -13.37 4.44 24.16
C LEU A 153 -12.76 4.49 22.76
N ILE A 154 -13.60 4.58 21.73
CA ILE A 154 -13.17 4.69 20.33
C ILE A 154 -12.75 6.13 20.04
N ASP A 155 -13.64 7.09 20.33
CA ASP A 155 -13.45 8.51 20.01
C ASP A 155 -12.36 9.16 20.86
N GLY A 156 -12.23 8.70 22.11
CA GLY A 156 -11.24 9.17 23.08
C GLY A 156 -9.95 8.34 23.12
N PHE A 157 -9.73 7.38 22.21
CA PHE A 157 -8.54 6.55 22.22
C PHE A 157 -7.26 7.39 22.15
N SER A 158 -6.35 7.19 23.10
CA SER A 158 -5.20 8.06 23.32
C SER A 158 -3.86 7.33 23.25
N TRP A 159 -2.77 8.10 23.20
CA TRP A 159 -1.41 7.57 23.28
C TRP A 159 -1.16 6.73 24.53
N ASN A 160 -1.75 7.13 25.67
CA ASN A 160 -1.59 6.41 26.92
C ASN A 160 -2.26 5.03 26.88
N ASP A 161 -3.42 4.94 26.21
CA ASP A 161 -4.13 3.66 26.02
C ASP A 161 -3.30 2.70 25.16
N ALA A 162 -2.72 3.19 24.05
CA ALA A 162 -1.82 2.40 23.24
C ALA A 162 -0.59 1.91 24.03
N MET A 163 0.00 2.77 24.87
CA MET A 163 1.12 2.40 25.73
C MET A 163 0.73 1.38 26.80
N GLU A 164 -0.49 1.44 27.33
CA GLU A 164 -1.02 0.45 28.26
C GLU A 164 -1.19 -0.91 27.58
N ILE A 165 -1.73 -0.94 26.36
CA ILE A 165 -1.83 -2.16 25.55
C ILE A 165 -0.43 -2.76 25.30
N LYS A 166 0.57 -1.95 24.95
CA LYS A 166 1.95 -2.45 24.79
C LYS A 166 2.55 -2.98 26.10
N LYS A 167 2.16 -2.46 27.26
CA LYS A 167 2.58 -3.02 28.57
C LYS A 167 1.96 -4.39 28.82
N ILE A 168 0.68 -4.56 28.50
CA ILE A 168 -0.01 -5.86 28.60
C ILE A 168 0.61 -6.86 27.62
N GLU A 169 0.91 -6.43 26.39
CA GLU A 169 1.53 -7.26 25.36
C GLU A 169 2.89 -7.81 25.77
N LYS A 170 3.69 -7.06 26.54
CA LYS A 170 4.97 -7.57 27.08
C LYS A 170 4.79 -8.83 27.94
N VAL A 171 3.62 -9.04 28.52
CA VAL A 171 3.28 -10.23 29.31
C VAL A 171 2.65 -11.31 28.44
N THR A 172 1.71 -10.94 27.56
CA THR A 172 0.98 -11.92 26.73
C THR A 172 1.77 -12.42 25.53
N ASN A 173 2.75 -11.64 25.05
CA ASN A 173 3.43 -11.79 23.77
C ASN A 173 2.45 -11.96 22.60
N HIS A 174 1.28 -11.32 22.70
CA HIS A 174 0.19 -11.37 21.73
C HIS A 174 -0.60 -10.07 21.77
N ASP A 175 -0.54 -9.31 20.67
CA ASP A 175 -1.07 -7.97 20.52
C ASP A 175 -2.61 -7.89 20.60
N VAL A 176 -3.35 -8.70 19.85
CA VAL A 176 -4.82 -8.71 19.90
C VAL A 176 -5.33 -9.15 21.27
N LYS A 177 -4.68 -10.14 21.90
CA LYS A 177 -5.04 -10.53 23.28
C LYS A 177 -4.78 -9.42 24.29
N ALA A 178 -3.76 -8.59 24.06
CA ALA A 178 -3.51 -7.41 24.89
C ALA A 178 -4.61 -6.35 24.73
N VAL A 179 -5.15 -6.16 23.52
CA VAL A 179 -6.33 -5.31 23.28
C VAL A 179 -7.56 -5.82 24.04
N GLU A 180 -7.85 -7.12 23.98
CA GLU A 180 -8.96 -7.72 24.74
C GLU A 180 -8.82 -7.47 26.24
N TYR A 181 -7.63 -7.71 26.82
CA TYR A 181 -7.38 -7.47 28.23
C TYR A 181 -7.45 -6.00 28.62
N PHE A 182 -6.95 -5.11 27.78
CA PHE A 182 -7.09 -3.66 27.97
C PHE A 182 -8.58 -3.28 28.07
N LEU A 183 -9.40 -3.71 27.11
CA LEU A 183 -10.84 -3.42 27.09
C LEU A 183 -11.56 -3.98 28.32
N LYS A 184 -11.23 -5.23 28.70
CA LYS A 184 -11.75 -5.84 29.93
C LYS A 184 -11.40 -5.00 31.16
N GLN A 185 -10.14 -4.62 31.33
CA GLN A 185 -9.69 -3.79 32.46
C GLN A 185 -10.37 -2.43 32.48
N ARG A 186 -10.46 -1.77 31.31
CA ARG A 186 -11.05 -0.43 31.20
C ARG A 186 -12.53 -0.42 31.57
N CYS A 187 -13.26 -1.47 31.19
CA CYS A 187 -14.71 -1.56 31.36
C CYS A 187 -15.15 -2.17 32.71
N GLN A 188 -14.22 -2.65 33.56
CA GLN A 188 -14.55 -3.26 34.86
C GLN A 188 -15.33 -2.34 35.80
N SER A 189 -15.13 -1.04 35.71
CA SER A 189 -15.80 -0.06 36.57
C SER A 189 -17.20 0.32 36.11
N HIS A 190 -17.59 -0.03 34.88
CA HIS A 190 -18.90 0.28 34.34
C HIS A 190 -19.92 -0.80 34.73
N PRO A 191 -20.97 -0.51 35.52
CA PRO A 191 -21.82 -1.54 36.14
C PRO A 191 -22.51 -2.50 35.16
N GLU A 192 -22.88 -2.00 33.98
CA GLU A 192 -23.55 -2.78 32.93
C GLU A 192 -22.55 -3.65 32.14
N ILE A 193 -21.50 -3.03 31.58
CA ILE A 193 -20.49 -3.70 30.75
C ILE A 193 -19.67 -4.70 31.57
N ALA A 194 -19.42 -4.43 32.86
CA ALA A 194 -18.70 -5.33 33.77
C ALA A 194 -19.34 -6.73 33.88
N LYS A 195 -20.64 -6.87 33.56
CA LYS A 195 -21.35 -8.17 33.58
C LYS A 195 -21.06 -9.03 32.36
N VAL A 196 -20.54 -8.43 31.28
CA VAL A 196 -20.37 -9.05 29.97
C VAL A 196 -18.93 -8.95 29.45
N LEU A 197 -17.95 -8.72 30.34
CA LEU A 197 -16.54 -8.56 29.96
C LEU A 197 -16.01 -9.74 29.14
N GLU A 198 -16.44 -10.96 29.45
CA GLU A 198 -16.01 -12.17 28.74
C GLU A 198 -16.58 -12.28 27.31
N PHE A 199 -17.47 -11.37 26.91
CA PHE A 199 -17.96 -11.27 25.52
C PHE A 199 -17.12 -10.35 24.65
N PHE A 200 -16.14 -9.61 25.20
CA PHE A 200 -15.07 -9.05 24.36
C PHE A 200 -14.36 -10.20 23.63
N HIS A 201 -14.11 -10.02 22.34
CA HIS A 201 -13.56 -11.06 21.46
C HIS A 201 -14.39 -12.35 21.37
N PHE A 202 -15.69 -12.32 21.71
CA PHE A 202 -16.54 -13.51 21.69
C PHE A 202 -16.53 -14.18 20.32
N ALA A 203 -16.17 -15.47 20.30
CA ALA A 203 -16.08 -16.36 19.14
C ALA A 203 -15.15 -15.91 17.99
N CYS A 204 -14.46 -14.79 18.16
CA CYS A 204 -13.50 -14.24 17.21
C CYS A 204 -12.22 -15.07 17.13
N THR A 205 -11.53 -14.95 16.00
CA THR A 205 -10.08 -15.13 15.93
C THR A 205 -9.39 -13.78 15.80
N SER A 206 -8.09 -13.69 16.12
CA SER A 206 -7.33 -12.45 15.96
C SER A 206 -7.40 -11.87 14.55
N GLU A 207 -7.50 -12.73 13.54
CA GLU A 207 -7.64 -12.30 12.15
C GLU A 207 -9.00 -11.71 11.80
N ASP A 208 -10.07 -11.96 12.56
CA ASP A 208 -11.32 -11.21 12.41
C ASP A 208 -11.12 -9.73 12.76
N ILE A 209 -10.26 -9.45 13.75
CA ILE A 209 -9.94 -8.09 14.18
C ILE A 209 -8.90 -7.45 13.26
N ASN A 210 -7.82 -8.19 12.94
CA ASN A 210 -6.71 -7.66 12.14
C ASN A 210 -7.15 -7.25 10.75
N ASN A 211 -7.88 -8.10 10.04
CA ASN A 211 -8.25 -7.80 8.65
C ASN A 211 -9.17 -6.56 8.57
N LEU A 212 -10.11 -6.41 9.51
CA LEU A 212 -11.00 -5.26 9.57
C LEU A 212 -10.26 -3.99 9.99
N ALA A 213 -9.33 -4.11 10.95
CA ALA A 213 -8.47 -2.99 11.32
C ALA A 213 -7.62 -2.52 10.12
N GLN A 214 -6.98 -3.43 9.38
CA GLN A 214 -6.19 -3.12 8.19
C GLN A 214 -7.05 -2.53 7.06
N ALA A 215 -8.26 -3.05 6.84
CA ALA A 215 -9.21 -2.51 5.89
C ALA A 215 -9.58 -1.05 6.22
N LEU A 216 -9.86 -0.76 7.49
CA LEU A 216 -10.13 0.60 7.98
C LEU A 216 -8.90 1.50 7.85
N MET A 217 -7.69 1.02 8.20
CA MET A 217 -6.44 1.77 8.04
C MET A 217 -6.23 2.18 6.58
N LEU A 218 -6.39 1.24 5.65
CA LEU A 218 -6.27 1.51 4.21
C LEU A 218 -7.32 2.51 3.74
N LYS A 219 -8.59 2.30 4.11
CA LYS A 219 -9.70 3.16 3.71
C LYS A 219 -9.49 4.60 4.17
N GLU A 220 -9.14 4.79 5.44
CA GLU A 220 -8.95 6.12 6.03
C GLU A 220 -7.71 6.81 5.45
N ALA A 221 -6.58 6.11 5.33
CA ALA A 221 -5.37 6.69 4.74
C ALA A 221 -5.57 7.06 3.26
N LEU A 222 -6.30 6.24 2.49
CA LEU A 222 -6.65 6.56 1.11
C LEU A 222 -7.52 7.81 1.04
N THR A 223 -8.61 7.85 1.81
CA THR A 223 -9.63 8.89 1.73
C THR A 223 -9.13 10.23 2.28
N ILE A 224 -8.38 10.21 3.38
CA ILE A 224 -7.96 11.42 4.10
C ILE A 224 -6.64 11.98 3.55
N VAL A 225 -5.73 11.13 3.06
CA VAL A 225 -4.36 11.56 2.72
C VAL A 225 -4.02 11.33 1.25
N ILE A 226 -4.13 10.09 0.78
CA ILE A 226 -3.57 9.71 -0.53
C ILE A 226 -4.38 10.28 -1.70
N LEU A 227 -5.70 10.10 -1.71
CA LEU A 227 -6.55 10.59 -2.80
C LEU A 227 -6.57 12.13 -2.88
N PRO A 228 -6.62 12.90 -1.77
CA PRO A 228 -6.46 14.35 -1.82
C PRO A 228 -5.12 14.80 -2.38
N ALA A 229 -4.02 14.16 -2.00
CA ALA A 229 -2.70 14.48 -2.54
C ALA A 229 -2.60 14.19 -4.05
N MET A 230 -3.25 13.12 -4.52
CA MET A 230 -3.36 12.84 -5.96
C MET A 230 -4.17 13.91 -6.69
N ASP A 231 -5.27 14.38 -6.09
CA ASP A 231 -6.08 15.47 -6.66
C ASP A 231 -5.28 16.78 -6.78
N GLU A 232 -4.44 17.11 -5.79
CA GLU A 232 -3.56 18.28 -5.87
C GLU A 232 -2.58 18.19 -7.06
N VAL A 233 -1.95 17.03 -7.25
CA VAL A 233 -1.03 16.80 -8.38
C VAL A 233 -1.77 16.87 -9.71
N ILE A 234 -2.93 16.20 -9.83
CA ILE A 234 -3.74 16.21 -11.04
C ILE A 234 -4.20 17.63 -11.37
N SER A 235 -4.64 18.40 -10.37
CA SER A 235 -5.08 19.79 -10.56
C SER A 235 -3.91 20.65 -11.05
N ALA A 236 -2.75 20.56 -10.42
CA ALA A 236 -1.58 21.35 -10.82
C ALA A 236 -1.15 21.07 -12.27
N ILE A 237 -1.17 19.80 -12.69
CA ILE A 237 -0.85 19.42 -14.08
C ILE A 237 -1.95 19.89 -15.04
N SER A 238 -3.22 19.83 -14.62
CA SER A 238 -4.36 20.30 -15.41
C SER A 238 -4.34 21.82 -15.61
N ASP A 239 -3.99 22.58 -14.57
CA ASP A 239 -3.84 24.02 -14.64
C ASP A 239 -2.70 24.40 -15.60
N MET A 240 -1.55 23.71 -15.49
CA MET A 240 -0.45 23.87 -16.45
C MET A 240 -0.89 23.52 -17.88
N ALA A 241 -1.73 22.50 -18.06
CA ALA A 241 -2.29 22.15 -19.36
C ALA A 241 -3.14 23.29 -19.95
N MET A 242 -4.04 23.87 -19.16
CA MET A 242 -4.94 24.95 -19.58
C MET A 242 -4.18 26.25 -19.87
N GLU A 243 -3.31 26.68 -18.97
CA GLU A 243 -2.54 27.93 -19.09
C GLU A 243 -1.62 27.92 -20.31
N ASN A 244 -1.11 26.74 -20.68
CA ASN A 244 -0.12 26.58 -21.75
C ASN A 244 -0.71 25.92 -23.03
N ALA A 245 -2.04 25.88 -23.16
CA ALA A 245 -2.77 25.18 -24.22
C ALA A 245 -2.32 25.57 -25.64
N TYR A 246 -1.95 26.84 -25.84
CA TYR A 246 -1.58 27.40 -27.15
C TYR A 246 -0.07 27.62 -27.34
N ILE A 247 0.78 27.22 -26.39
CA ILE A 247 2.23 27.39 -26.52
C ILE A 247 2.77 26.30 -27.44
N PRO A 248 3.23 26.61 -28.67
CA PRO A 248 3.75 25.60 -29.58
C PRO A 248 5.07 25.04 -29.05
N MET A 249 5.23 23.73 -29.16
CA MET A 249 6.42 23.01 -28.72
C MET A 249 6.91 22.07 -29.81
N LEU A 250 8.22 22.02 -30.03
CA LEU A 250 8.83 21.04 -30.92
C LEU A 250 8.79 19.67 -30.25
N SER A 251 7.92 18.79 -30.73
CA SER A 251 7.83 17.41 -30.24
C SER A 251 9.11 16.64 -30.50
N ARG A 252 9.34 15.60 -29.71
CA ARG A 252 10.45 14.66 -29.91
C ARG A 252 9.95 13.22 -29.92
N THR A 253 10.29 12.48 -30.97
CA THR A 253 10.05 11.04 -31.07
C THR A 253 11.38 10.35 -31.28
N HIS A 254 11.70 9.31 -30.49
CA HIS A 254 13.05 8.73 -30.42
C HIS A 254 14.14 9.78 -30.11
N GLY A 255 13.78 10.84 -29.39
CA GLY A 255 14.64 12.00 -29.10
C GLY A 255 14.85 12.98 -30.28
N GLN A 256 14.35 12.66 -31.48
CA GLN A 256 14.52 13.48 -32.69
C GLN A 256 13.37 14.48 -32.89
N PRO A 257 13.63 15.67 -33.46
CA PRO A 257 12.58 16.62 -33.85
C PRO A 257 11.46 15.98 -34.67
N ALA A 258 10.21 16.23 -34.29
CA ALA A 258 9.01 15.70 -34.95
C ALA A 258 7.97 16.82 -35.21
N SER A 259 6.81 16.46 -35.77
CA SER A 259 5.70 17.39 -35.99
C SER A 259 5.35 18.14 -34.68
N PRO A 260 5.12 19.47 -34.74
CA PRO A 260 4.84 20.27 -33.55
C PRO A 260 3.64 19.79 -32.72
N THR A 261 3.69 20.08 -31.42
CA THR A 261 2.60 19.91 -30.44
C THR A 261 2.39 21.24 -29.69
N THR A 262 1.60 21.24 -28.62
CA THR A 262 1.60 22.33 -27.63
C THR A 262 2.00 21.81 -26.26
N LEU A 263 2.65 22.66 -25.46
CA LEU A 263 3.02 22.31 -24.09
C LEU A 263 1.78 21.88 -23.30
N GLY A 264 0.69 22.65 -23.39
CA GLY A 264 -0.54 22.32 -22.68
C GLY A 264 -1.12 20.97 -23.08
N LYS A 265 -1.05 20.58 -24.36
CA LYS A 265 -1.49 19.24 -24.81
C LYS A 265 -0.62 18.12 -24.24
N GLU A 266 0.69 18.31 -24.10
CA GLU A 266 1.54 17.29 -23.45
C GLU A 266 1.24 17.16 -21.95
N MET A 267 0.95 18.26 -21.25
CA MET A 267 0.53 18.19 -19.84
C MET A 267 -0.84 17.51 -19.68
N ALA A 268 -1.78 17.79 -20.60
CA ALA A 268 -3.11 17.19 -20.60
C ALA A 268 -3.08 15.65 -20.71
N ILE A 269 -2.09 15.08 -21.42
CA ILE A 269 -1.92 13.62 -21.50
C ILE A 269 -1.70 13.02 -20.11
N PHE A 270 -0.82 13.63 -19.31
CA PHE A 270 -0.52 13.15 -17.96
C PHE A 270 -1.72 13.34 -17.03
N ALA A 271 -2.34 14.52 -17.03
CA ALA A 271 -3.54 14.79 -16.23
C ALA A 271 -4.67 13.78 -16.52
N TYR A 272 -4.89 13.45 -17.80
CA TYR A 272 -5.91 12.47 -18.21
C TYR A 272 -5.57 11.05 -17.72
N ARG A 273 -4.32 10.60 -17.90
CA ARG A 273 -3.87 9.28 -17.43
C ARG A 273 -3.96 9.15 -15.90
N LEU A 274 -3.45 10.14 -15.17
CA LEU A 274 -3.47 10.16 -13.69
C LEU A 274 -4.90 10.17 -13.14
N SER A 275 -5.80 10.92 -13.78
CA SER A 275 -7.21 10.97 -13.41
C SER A 275 -7.90 9.61 -13.54
N GLY A 276 -7.59 8.85 -14.62
CA GLY A 276 -8.09 7.49 -14.81
C GLY A 276 -7.63 6.54 -13.68
N GLU A 277 -6.33 6.50 -13.39
CA GLU A 277 -5.80 5.64 -12.33
C GLU A 277 -6.37 6.01 -10.95
N LYS A 278 -6.55 7.32 -10.68
CA LYS A 278 -7.16 7.80 -9.43
C LYS A 278 -8.63 7.41 -9.31
N GLN A 279 -9.38 7.44 -10.41
CA GLN A 279 -10.76 6.97 -10.44
C GLN A 279 -10.83 5.48 -10.07
N ASP A 280 -10.02 4.63 -10.71
CA ASP A 280 -9.97 3.20 -10.43
C ASP A 280 -9.65 2.90 -8.96
N MET A 281 -8.72 3.67 -8.35
CA MET A 281 -8.43 3.57 -6.92
C MET A 281 -9.61 3.98 -6.03
N SER A 282 -10.34 5.03 -6.40
CA SER A 282 -11.49 5.51 -5.62
C SER A 282 -12.69 4.55 -5.66
N GLU A 283 -12.80 3.74 -6.70
CA GLU A 283 -13.86 2.74 -6.89
C GLU A 283 -13.46 1.35 -6.33
N ALA A 284 -12.20 1.18 -5.88
CA ALA A 284 -11.70 -0.08 -5.38
C ALA A 284 -12.46 -0.53 -4.12
N LYS A 285 -13.01 -1.75 -4.16
CA LYS A 285 -13.67 -2.36 -3.00
C LYS A 285 -12.62 -2.79 -1.98
N ILE A 286 -12.64 -2.15 -0.82
CA ILE A 286 -11.89 -2.59 0.36
C ILE A 286 -12.70 -3.68 1.05
N LEU A 287 -12.15 -4.89 1.10
CA LEU A 287 -12.84 -6.06 1.64
C LEU A 287 -12.47 -6.32 3.09
N GLY A 288 -13.40 -6.96 3.80
CA GLY A 288 -13.21 -7.47 5.15
C GLY A 288 -14.00 -8.74 5.39
N LYS A 289 -13.54 -9.55 6.33
CA LYS A 289 -14.17 -10.80 6.75
C LYS A 289 -14.43 -10.80 8.25
N PHE A 290 -15.37 -11.63 8.66
CA PHE A 290 -15.64 -11.89 10.06
C PHE A 290 -16.26 -13.28 10.20
N ALA A 291 -15.45 -14.31 10.44
CA ALA A 291 -15.89 -15.70 10.29
C ALA A 291 -15.21 -16.70 11.23
N GLY A 292 -14.49 -16.22 12.24
CA GLY A 292 -13.82 -17.05 13.24
C GLY A 292 -12.56 -17.73 12.70
N ALA A 293 -12.09 -18.72 13.47
CA ALA A 293 -10.76 -19.32 13.35
C ALA A 293 -10.36 -19.83 11.95
N VAL A 294 -11.31 -20.38 11.19
CA VAL A 294 -11.06 -20.99 9.86
C VAL A 294 -12.18 -20.68 8.86
N GLY A 295 -12.88 -19.55 9.05
CA GLY A 295 -13.88 -19.09 8.08
C GLY A 295 -15.22 -19.82 8.07
N ASN A 296 -15.54 -20.59 9.12
CA ASN A 296 -16.74 -21.44 9.17
C ASN A 296 -17.61 -21.20 10.41
N TYR A 297 -17.38 -20.11 11.17
CA TYR A 297 -18.20 -19.73 12.32
C TYR A 297 -18.28 -20.79 13.44
N ASN A 298 -17.34 -21.73 13.53
CA ASN A 298 -17.47 -22.92 14.38
C ASN A 298 -17.76 -22.59 15.85
N ALA A 299 -17.01 -21.67 16.44
CA ALA A 299 -17.20 -21.24 17.83
C ALA A 299 -18.56 -20.56 18.05
N HIS A 300 -18.98 -19.77 17.06
CA HIS A 300 -20.25 -19.06 17.07
C HIS A 300 -21.43 -20.04 17.05
N ILE A 301 -21.42 -20.99 16.11
CA ILE A 301 -22.49 -22.00 15.93
C ILE A 301 -22.57 -22.96 17.11
N VAL A 302 -21.44 -23.32 17.73
CA VAL A 302 -21.45 -24.19 18.92
C VAL A 302 -22.11 -23.49 20.11
N ALA A 303 -21.90 -22.19 20.27
CA ALA A 303 -22.49 -21.41 21.36
C ALA A 303 -23.96 -21.05 21.11
N TYR A 304 -24.30 -20.63 19.89
CA TYR A 304 -25.64 -20.23 19.49
C TYR A 304 -25.98 -20.77 18.09
N PRO A 305 -26.47 -22.02 18.00
CA PRO A 305 -26.74 -22.68 16.71
C PRO A 305 -27.93 -22.11 15.93
N GLU A 306 -28.82 -21.37 16.59
CA GLU A 306 -30.02 -20.80 15.97
C GLU A 306 -29.78 -19.44 15.29
N ILE A 307 -28.64 -18.79 15.55
CA ILE A 307 -28.30 -17.49 14.95
C ILE A 307 -27.73 -17.70 13.55
N ASN A 308 -28.21 -16.89 12.60
CA ASN A 308 -27.66 -16.81 11.25
C ASN A 308 -26.34 -16.01 11.22
N TRP A 309 -25.25 -16.63 11.67
CA TRP A 309 -23.94 -15.99 11.78
C TRP A 309 -23.38 -15.39 10.48
N PRO A 310 -23.54 -16.01 9.29
CA PRO A 310 -23.16 -15.38 8.02
C PRO A 310 -23.83 -14.02 7.80
N GLN A 311 -25.13 -13.90 8.09
CA GLN A 311 -25.85 -12.64 7.98
C GLN A 311 -25.37 -11.61 9.00
N ILE A 312 -25.18 -12.02 10.26
CA ILE A 312 -24.64 -11.13 11.31
C ILE A 312 -23.25 -10.60 10.94
N ALA A 313 -22.40 -11.45 10.36
CA ALA A 313 -21.08 -11.06 9.89
C ALA A 313 -21.14 -10.06 8.74
N GLU A 314 -22.02 -10.26 7.75
CA GLU A 314 -22.21 -9.31 6.65
C GLU A 314 -22.68 -7.95 7.18
N GLU A 315 -23.69 -7.93 8.06
CA GLU A 315 -24.19 -6.71 8.70
C GLU A 315 -23.11 -6.02 9.52
N PHE A 316 -22.30 -6.78 10.27
CA PHE A 316 -21.21 -6.23 11.07
C PHE A 316 -20.13 -5.59 10.19
N VAL A 317 -19.61 -6.30 9.20
CA VAL A 317 -18.55 -5.78 8.31
C VAL A 317 -19.05 -4.56 7.53
N THR A 318 -20.27 -4.61 7.01
CA THR A 318 -20.85 -3.48 6.27
C THR A 318 -21.17 -2.28 7.17
N SER A 319 -21.50 -2.48 8.45
CA SER A 319 -21.67 -1.39 9.42
C SER A 319 -20.39 -0.58 9.67
N LEU A 320 -19.21 -1.18 9.44
CA LEU A 320 -17.91 -0.51 9.47
C LEU A 320 -17.61 0.24 8.15
N GLY A 321 -18.52 0.20 7.18
CA GLY A 321 -18.33 0.75 5.84
C GLY A 321 -17.31 -0.02 5.01
N ILE A 322 -17.11 -1.31 5.29
CA ILE A 322 -16.21 -2.22 4.58
C ILE A 322 -17.05 -3.18 3.74
N SER A 323 -16.57 -3.58 2.56
CA SER A 323 -17.27 -4.57 1.73
C SER A 323 -17.06 -5.99 2.29
N PHE A 324 -18.13 -6.76 2.42
CA PHE A 324 -18.05 -8.10 3.01
C PHE A 324 -17.45 -9.13 2.04
N ASN A 325 -16.52 -9.95 2.55
CA ASN A 325 -16.00 -11.14 1.88
C ASN A 325 -16.54 -12.41 2.58
N PRO A 326 -17.51 -13.13 1.98
CA PRO A 326 -18.18 -14.27 2.62
C PRO A 326 -17.37 -15.57 2.59
N TYR A 327 -16.34 -15.68 1.75
CA TYR A 327 -15.58 -16.94 1.58
C TYR A 327 -14.11 -16.71 1.86
N VAL A 328 -13.68 -17.13 3.04
CA VAL A 328 -12.32 -16.90 3.52
C VAL A 328 -11.79 -18.11 4.29
N PRO A 329 -10.46 -18.30 4.33
CA PRO A 329 -9.81 -19.15 5.32
C PRO A 329 -9.78 -18.41 6.68
N GLN A 330 -8.71 -18.60 7.47
CA GLN A 330 -8.49 -17.81 8.68
C GLN A 330 -8.26 -16.32 8.39
N ILE A 331 -7.58 -15.98 7.29
CA ILE A 331 -7.25 -14.60 6.90
C ILE A 331 -8.21 -14.11 5.82
N GLU A 332 -8.31 -12.78 5.64
CA GLU A 332 -8.79 -12.25 4.38
C GLU A 332 -7.73 -12.53 3.29
N PRO A 333 -8.07 -13.01 2.07
CA PRO A 333 -7.08 -13.44 1.07
C PRO A 333 -6.21 -12.33 0.47
N HIS A 334 -6.42 -11.05 0.79
CA HIS A 334 -5.63 -9.90 0.37
C HIS A 334 -5.61 -9.62 -1.14
N ASP A 335 -6.48 -10.26 -1.92
CA ASP A 335 -6.62 -10.02 -3.36
C ASP A 335 -7.00 -8.56 -3.66
N TYR A 336 -7.86 -7.96 -2.84
CA TYR A 336 -8.24 -6.56 -3.01
C TYR A 336 -7.07 -5.61 -2.73
N MET A 337 -6.22 -5.94 -1.75
CA MET A 337 -5.02 -5.15 -1.45
C MET A 337 -4.04 -5.20 -2.62
N ALA A 338 -3.82 -6.38 -3.20
CA ALA A 338 -2.97 -6.53 -4.38
C ALA A 338 -3.49 -5.71 -5.57
N LYS A 339 -4.81 -5.72 -5.82
CA LYS A 339 -5.43 -4.87 -6.86
C LYS A 339 -5.23 -3.39 -6.58
N LEU A 340 -5.51 -2.95 -5.35
CA LEU A 340 -5.32 -1.57 -4.94
C LEU A 340 -3.87 -1.10 -5.09
N PHE A 341 -2.92 -1.91 -4.63
CA PHE A 341 -1.49 -1.60 -4.73
C PHE A 341 -1.00 -1.57 -6.17
N HIS A 342 -1.53 -2.41 -7.06
CA HIS A 342 -1.25 -2.31 -8.49
C HIS A 342 -1.79 -1.00 -9.09
N SER A 343 -2.99 -0.54 -8.72
CA SER A 343 -3.49 0.76 -9.16
C SER A 343 -2.60 1.92 -8.70
N ILE A 344 -2.08 1.87 -7.47
CA ILE A 344 -1.10 2.86 -6.98
C ILE A 344 0.19 2.80 -7.81
N ILE A 345 0.68 1.58 -8.13
CA ILE A 345 1.86 1.40 -8.98
C ILE A 345 1.66 2.03 -10.37
N GLN A 346 0.46 1.89 -10.97
CA GLN A 346 0.17 2.50 -12.27
C GLN A 346 0.15 4.02 -12.19
N PHE A 347 -0.50 4.61 -11.18
CA PHE A 347 -0.45 6.05 -10.94
C PHE A 347 1.01 6.53 -10.81
N ASN A 348 1.81 5.83 -10.00
CA ASN A 348 3.22 6.15 -9.80
C ASN A 348 4.03 6.04 -11.11
N ASN A 349 3.75 5.06 -11.98
CA ASN A 349 4.43 4.92 -13.27
C ASN A 349 4.14 6.09 -14.21
N VAL A 350 2.89 6.57 -14.23
CA VAL A 350 2.52 7.77 -15.00
C VAL A 350 3.25 9.00 -14.44
N LEU A 351 3.40 9.10 -13.12
CA LEU A 351 4.09 10.22 -12.49
C LEU A 351 5.62 10.16 -12.68
N VAL A 352 6.23 8.97 -12.69
CA VAL A 352 7.65 8.79 -13.07
C VAL A 352 7.90 9.22 -14.52
N ASP A 353 6.98 8.88 -15.43
CA ASP A 353 7.02 9.29 -16.83
C ASP A 353 6.96 10.83 -16.94
N PHE A 354 6.06 11.46 -16.17
CA PHE A 354 5.98 12.90 -16.04
C PHE A 354 7.26 13.55 -15.49
N ASP A 355 7.80 13.02 -14.37
CA ASP A 355 9.02 13.53 -13.74
C ASP A 355 10.19 13.53 -14.72
N ARG A 356 10.34 12.46 -15.51
CA ARG A 356 11.39 12.32 -16.53
C ARG A 356 11.22 13.27 -17.71
N ASP A 357 10.00 13.44 -18.20
CA ASP A 357 9.73 14.37 -19.30
C ASP A 357 9.95 15.82 -18.86
N ILE A 358 9.49 16.21 -17.67
CA ILE A 358 9.75 17.55 -17.11
C ILE A 358 11.25 17.78 -16.89
N TRP A 359 11.97 16.79 -16.35
CA TRP A 359 13.43 16.84 -16.25
C TRP A 359 14.07 17.10 -17.62
N GLY A 360 13.60 16.40 -18.66
CA GLY A 360 14.04 16.58 -20.04
C GLY A 360 13.74 17.97 -20.60
N TYR A 361 12.54 18.49 -20.37
CA TYR A 361 12.15 19.84 -20.80
C TYR A 361 12.96 20.93 -20.10
N ILE A 362 13.29 20.76 -18.82
CA ILE A 362 14.19 21.66 -18.08
C ILE A 362 15.61 21.60 -18.68
N SER A 363 16.10 20.39 -18.99
CA SER A 363 17.41 20.19 -19.63
C SER A 363 17.51 20.87 -21.00
N LEU A 364 16.44 20.83 -21.79
CA LEU A 364 16.32 21.51 -23.09
C LEU A 364 16.10 23.03 -22.97
N GLY A 365 15.90 23.55 -21.76
CA GLY A 365 15.63 24.96 -21.51
C GLY A 365 14.21 25.41 -21.89
N TYR A 366 13.27 24.47 -22.03
CA TYR A 366 11.85 24.80 -22.26
C TYR A 366 11.22 25.38 -20.99
N PHE A 367 11.67 24.93 -19.82
CA PHE A 367 11.32 25.51 -18.53
C PHE A 367 12.51 26.18 -17.86
N LYS A 368 12.22 27.25 -17.11
CA LYS A 368 13.12 27.82 -16.10
C LYS A 368 12.52 27.58 -14.72
N GLN A 369 13.39 27.42 -13.73
CA GLN A 369 13.01 27.16 -12.35
C GLN A 369 13.08 28.45 -11.54
N ILE A 370 12.07 28.70 -10.71
CA ILE A 370 12.06 29.83 -9.78
C ILE A 370 12.98 29.48 -8.61
N THR A 371 13.98 30.32 -8.33
CA THR A 371 14.89 30.14 -7.19
C THR A 371 14.41 30.91 -5.97
N LYS A 372 14.59 30.36 -4.76
CA LYS A 372 14.40 31.14 -3.53
C LYS A 372 15.74 31.74 -3.09
N ALA A 373 15.70 32.99 -2.62
CA ALA A 373 16.89 33.67 -2.15
C ALA A 373 17.55 32.87 -1.00
N GLY A 374 18.85 32.58 -1.16
CA GLY A 374 19.63 31.81 -0.18
C GLY A 374 19.75 30.31 -0.47
N GLU A 375 19.01 29.76 -1.44
CA GLU A 375 19.20 28.37 -1.87
C GLU A 375 20.51 28.20 -2.66
N ILE A 376 21.26 27.15 -2.32
CA ILE A 376 22.51 26.79 -3.00
C ILE A 376 22.22 25.64 -3.95
N GLY A 377 22.16 25.91 -5.25
CA GLY A 377 21.87 24.88 -6.25
C GLY A 377 23.04 23.90 -6.51
N SER A 378 24.28 24.30 -6.20
CA SER A 378 25.45 23.40 -6.20
C SER A 378 26.53 23.95 -5.27
N SER A 379 27.21 23.06 -4.55
CA SER A 379 28.33 23.40 -3.66
C SER A 379 29.55 23.98 -4.40
N THR A 380 29.68 23.74 -5.70
CA THR A 380 30.85 24.14 -6.50
C THR A 380 30.50 24.98 -7.73
N MET A 381 29.24 24.94 -8.19
CA MET A 381 28.79 25.65 -9.40
C MET A 381 27.71 26.69 -9.04
N PRO A 382 28.08 27.96 -8.76
CA PRO A 382 27.15 28.96 -8.23
C PRO A 382 26.03 29.37 -9.21
N HIS A 383 26.17 29.04 -10.50
CA HIS A 383 25.17 29.33 -11.52
C HIS A 383 24.14 28.20 -11.71
N LYS A 384 24.30 27.07 -11.02
CA LYS A 384 23.51 25.86 -11.27
C LYS A 384 22.18 25.88 -10.54
N VAL A 385 21.09 25.60 -11.26
CA VAL A 385 19.74 25.37 -10.72
C VAL A 385 19.27 24.01 -11.24
N ASN A 386 19.04 23.05 -10.34
CA ASN A 386 18.75 21.65 -10.68
C ASN A 386 17.30 21.29 -10.38
N PRO A 387 16.65 20.43 -11.19
CA PRO A 387 15.29 19.93 -10.96
C PRO A 387 15.19 18.90 -9.82
N ILE A 388 15.72 19.23 -8.64
CA ILE A 388 15.89 18.29 -7.51
C ILE A 388 14.57 17.74 -6.97
N ASP A 389 13.47 18.48 -7.11
CA ASP A 389 12.16 18.05 -6.62
C ASP A 389 11.61 16.90 -7.47
N PHE A 390 11.70 17.00 -8.81
CA PHE A 390 11.32 15.92 -9.73
C PHE A 390 12.25 14.71 -9.60
N GLU A 391 13.57 14.93 -9.41
CA GLU A 391 14.52 13.84 -9.16
C GLU A 391 14.23 13.11 -7.83
N ASN A 392 13.81 13.83 -6.80
CA ASN A 392 13.40 13.24 -5.52
C ASN A 392 12.08 12.46 -5.64
N SER A 393 11.10 13.02 -6.34
CA SER A 393 9.83 12.35 -6.66
C SER A 393 10.09 11.02 -7.38
N GLU A 394 10.81 11.04 -8.50
CA GLU A 394 11.13 9.87 -9.31
C GLU A 394 11.76 8.75 -8.46
N GLY A 395 12.75 9.09 -7.64
CA GLY A 395 13.43 8.13 -6.78
C GLY A 395 12.51 7.48 -5.76
N ASN A 396 11.65 8.25 -5.09
CA ASN A 396 10.73 7.74 -4.08
C ASN A 396 9.58 6.92 -4.69
N LEU A 397 9.09 7.30 -5.87
CA LEU A 397 8.09 6.50 -6.62
C LEU A 397 8.65 5.12 -6.98
N GLY A 398 9.93 5.03 -7.36
CA GLY A 398 10.62 3.76 -7.58
C GLY A 398 10.69 2.88 -6.32
N VAL A 399 11.04 3.48 -5.17
CA VAL A 399 11.06 2.77 -3.88
C VAL A 399 9.67 2.29 -3.48
N ALA A 400 8.65 3.14 -3.61
CA ALA A 400 7.27 2.82 -3.31
C ALA A 400 6.78 1.64 -4.18
N ASN A 401 7.02 1.69 -5.48
CA ASN A 401 6.62 0.62 -6.41
C ASN A 401 7.30 -0.72 -6.08
N GLY A 402 8.56 -0.71 -5.64
CA GLY A 402 9.25 -1.92 -5.20
C GLY A 402 8.55 -2.60 -4.01
N GLY A 403 8.21 -1.81 -2.98
CA GLY A 403 7.49 -2.30 -1.80
C GLY A 403 6.06 -2.78 -2.11
N LEU A 404 5.30 -1.97 -2.85
CA LEU A 404 3.93 -2.29 -3.26
C LEU A 404 3.86 -3.55 -4.12
N SER A 405 4.82 -3.73 -5.02
CA SER A 405 4.91 -4.93 -5.86
C SER A 405 5.21 -6.17 -5.03
N HIS A 406 6.12 -6.08 -4.06
CA HIS A 406 6.38 -7.18 -3.14
C HIS A 406 5.11 -7.57 -2.38
N LEU A 407 4.42 -6.60 -1.78
CA LEU A 407 3.18 -6.84 -1.03
C LEU A 407 2.09 -7.47 -1.91
N SER A 408 1.89 -6.94 -3.12
CA SER A 408 0.88 -7.45 -4.06
C SER A 408 1.10 -8.91 -4.45
N ASN A 409 2.36 -9.32 -4.61
CA ASN A 409 2.71 -10.69 -4.98
C ASN A 409 2.75 -11.65 -3.78
N LYS A 410 3.04 -11.13 -2.58
CA LYS A 410 3.30 -11.97 -1.39
C LYS A 410 2.09 -12.14 -0.49
N LEU A 411 1.24 -11.13 -0.33
CA LEU A 411 0.13 -11.17 0.61
C LEU A 411 -0.92 -12.23 0.25
N PRO A 412 -1.36 -12.38 -1.02
CA PRO A 412 -2.38 -13.36 -1.36
C PRO A 412 -1.96 -14.83 -1.31
N ILE A 413 -0.68 -15.10 -1.01
CA ILE A 413 -0.14 -16.46 -0.93
C ILE A 413 0.15 -16.79 0.53
N SER A 414 -0.75 -17.55 1.14
CA SER A 414 -0.61 -18.07 2.51
C SER A 414 -0.65 -19.60 2.51
N ARG A 415 0.10 -20.23 3.41
CA ARG A 415 0.21 -21.69 3.42
C ARG A 415 -1.07 -22.29 4.00
N TRP A 416 -1.74 -23.14 3.21
CA TRP A 416 -2.99 -23.82 3.58
C TRP A 416 -4.19 -22.90 3.79
N GLN A 417 -4.12 -21.67 3.26
CA GLN A 417 -5.14 -20.65 3.41
C GLN A 417 -5.42 -20.02 2.04
#